data_AF-A0A8H6Y813-F1
#
_entry.id   AF-A0A8H6Y813-F1
#
_cell.length_a   1.000
_cell.length_b   1.000
_cell.length_c   1.000
_cell.angle_alpha   90.00
_cell.angle_beta   90.00
_cell.angle_gamma   90.00
#
_symmetry.space_group_name_H-M   'P 1'
#
loop_
_entity.id
_entity.type
_entity.pdbx_description
1 polymer ?
#
loop_
_entity_poly.entity_id
_entity_poly.type
_entity_poly.pdbx_seq_one_letter_code
_entity_poly.pdbx_strand_id
1 'polypeptide(L)'
;MISPQVHKLCTGTETVSSLIAKDPELAPGDAWKKLYGGHTPAKESVAKARQHRDAHTPEDLQRARECGKWGPTEPSELFLKLYHDALCTLDHNVASAMVSPPLMGTYGTIPLSVISVVPDIMRHMSNLIVRADKEVILATNYWQNSVASKYITNAMKELSRKGRRTGDQNHHEARI
;
A
#
# COMPACT_ATOMS: atom_id res chain seq x y z
N MET A 1 -21.64 -12.37 -1.14
CA MET A 1 -22.18 -11.12 -1.69
C MET A 1 -21.64 -9.91 -0.96
N ILE A 2 -20.90 -9.08 -1.70
CA ILE A 2 -20.42 -7.77 -1.24
C ILE A 2 -21.62 -6.88 -0.88
N SER A 3 -21.63 -6.34 0.34
CA SER A 3 -22.76 -5.51 0.79
C SER A 3 -22.87 -4.19 -0.02
N PRO A 4 -24.06 -3.57 -0.06
CA PRO A 4 -24.22 -2.24 -0.67
C PRO A 4 -23.32 -1.18 -0.03
N GLN A 5 -23.01 -1.32 1.25
CA GLN A 5 -22.15 -0.39 1.98
C GLN A 5 -20.69 -0.53 1.52
N VAL A 6 -20.17 -1.76 1.43
CA VAL A 6 -18.82 -2.02 0.92
C VAL A 6 -18.69 -1.60 -0.55
N HIS A 7 -19.68 -1.90 -1.37
CA HIS A 7 -19.70 -1.46 -2.77
C HIS A 7 -19.65 0.07 -2.89
N LYS A 8 -20.43 0.80 -2.09
CA LYS A 8 -20.36 2.28 -2.01
C LYS A 8 -18.98 2.77 -1.56
N LEU A 9 -18.35 2.08 -0.60
CA LEU A 9 -17.01 2.43 -0.13
C LEU A 9 -15.97 2.26 -1.24
N CYS A 10 -16.03 1.18 -2.02
CA CYS A 10 -15.06 0.90 -3.09
C CYS A 10 -15.25 1.78 -4.33
N THR A 11 -16.49 2.10 -4.67
CA THR A 11 -16.82 2.97 -5.81
C THR A 11 -16.68 4.47 -5.51
N GLY A 12 -16.36 4.83 -4.27
CA GLY A 12 -16.10 6.21 -3.86
C GLY A 12 -14.91 6.85 -4.56
N THR A 13 -14.91 8.18 -4.65
CA THR A 13 -13.81 8.96 -5.25
C THR A 13 -12.82 9.49 -4.22
N GLU A 14 -13.24 9.64 -2.97
CA GLU A 14 -12.41 10.21 -1.91
C GLU A 14 -11.63 9.12 -1.17
N THR A 15 -10.35 9.41 -0.95
CA THR A 15 -9.39 8.61 -0.19
C THR A 15 -8.72 9.48 0.86
N VAL A 16 -8.09 8.86 1.86
CA VAL A 16 -7.29 9.58 2.86
C VAL A 16 -6.24 10.45 2.17
N SER A 17 -5.52 9.90 1.21
CA SER A 17 -4.51 10.64 0.45
C SER A 17 -5.11 11.82 -0.33
N SER A 18 -6.32 11.68 -0.89
CA SER A 18 -6.98 12.79 -1.60
C SER A 18 -7.42 13.93 -0.66
N LEU A 19 -7.76 13.63 0.59
CA LEU A 19 -8.09 14.65 1.58
C LEU A 19 -6.82 15.37 2.05
N ILE A 20 -5.76 14.63 2.36
CA ILE A 20 -4.47 15.21 2.77
C ILE A 20 -3.86 16.03 1.64
N ALA A 21 -4.02 15.61 0.38
CA ALA A 21 -3.54 16.39 -0.76
C ALA A 21 -4.26 17.73 -0.92
N LYS A 22 -5.53 17.83 -0.51
CA LYS A 22 -6.30 19.08 -0.49
C LYS A 22 -5.98 19.95 0.72
N ASP A 23 -5.70 19.32 1.85
CA ASP A 23 -5.40 19.97 3.12
C ASP A 23 -4.20 19.26 3.79
N PRO A 24 -2.97 19.75 3.56
CA PRO A 24 -1.75 19.12 4.11
C PRO A 24 -1.66 19.15 5.64
N GLU A 25 -2.42 20.02 6.32
CA GLU A 25 -2.47 20.10 7.79
C GLU A 25 -3.41 19.06 8.41
N LEU A 26 -4.26 18.40 7.60
CA LEU A 26 -5.16 17.37 8.06
C LEU A 26 -4.38 16.09 8.41
N ALA A 27 -4.42 15.71 9.69
CA ALA A 27 -3.80 14.47 10.14
C ALA A 27 -4.43 13.24 9.46
N PRO A 28 -3.63 12.24 9.01
CA PRO A 28 -4.16 11.06 8.32
C PRO A 28 -5.22 10.28 9.11
N GLY A 29 -5.07 10.21 10.44
CA GLY A 29 -6.05 9.56 11.31
C GLY A 29 -7.40 10.27 11.33
N ASP A 30 -7.42 11.60 11.23
CA ASP A 30 -8.65 12.38 11.21
C ASP A 30 -9.31 12.35 9.83
N ALA A 31 -8.50 12.38 8.76
CA ALA A 31 -8.97 12.08 7.41
C ALA A 31 -9.64 10.69 7.32
N TRP A 32 -9.03 9.67 7.95
CA TRP A 32 -9.61 8.34 8.02
C TRP A 32 -10.94 8.31 8.79
N LYS A 33 -10.99 8.91 9.99
CA LYS A 33 -12.23 9.02 10.77
C LYS A 33 -13.34 9.76 10.02
N LYS A 34 -13.00 10.84 9.31
CA LYS A 34 -13.95 11.61 8.51
C LYS A 34 -14.59 10.77 7.40
N LEU A 35 -13.81 9.94 6.72
CA LEU A 35 -14.29 9.10 5.62
C LEU A 35 -14.99 7.82 6.09
N TYR A 36 -14.46 7.17 7.12
CA TYR A 36 -14.82 5.78 7.44
C TYR A 36 -15.20 5.56 8.90
N GLY A 37 -15.11 6.57 9.77
CA GLY A 37 -15.42 6.46 11.20
C GLY A 37 -16.90 6.18 11.49
N GLY A 38 -17.80 6.47 10.55
CA GLY A 38 -19.22 6.12 10.63
C GLY A 38 -19.55 4.70 10.16
N HIS A 39 -18.57 3.90 9.73
CA HIS A 39 -18.84 2.54 9.28
C HIS A 39 -19.26 1.66 10.47
N THR A 40 -20.46 1.08 10.36
CA THR A 40 -20.98 0.12 11.34
C THR A 40 -20.70 -1.31 10.85
N PRO A 41 -20.01 -2.15 11.65
CA PRO A 41 -19.75 -3.54 11.30
C PRO A 41 -21.03 -4.34 11.06
N ALA A 42 -21.05 -5.15 10.01
CA ALA A 42 -22.09 -6.14 9.78
C ALA A 42 -22.09 -7.20 10.89
N LYS A 43 -23.28 -7.58 11.36
CA LYS A 43 -23.49 -8.59 12.43
C LYS A 43 -23.48 -10.03 11.93
N GLU A 44 -22.81 -10.31 10.80
CA GLU A 44 -22.82 -11.65 10.24
C GLU A 44 -21.88 -12.59 11.01
N SER A 45 -22.33 -13.80 11.31
CA SER A 45 -21.54 -14.77 12.07
C SER A 45 -20.42 -15.37 11.21
N VAL A 46 -19.24 -15.54 11.82
CA VAL A 46 -18.03 -16.11 11.17
C VAL A 46 -18.30 -17.47 10.52
N ALA A 47 -19.24 -18.25 11.05
CA ALA A 47 -19.64 -19.55 10.51
C ALA A 47 -20.32 -19.45 9.14
N LYS A 48 -21.18 -18.44 8.92
CA LYS A 48 -21.83 -18.21 7.61
C LYS A 48 -20.84 -17.69 6.58
N ALA A 49 -19.95 -16.79 6.98
CA ALA A 49 -18.90 -16.28 6.10
C ALA A 49 -17.95 -17.39 5.58
N ARG A 50 -17.68 -18.42 6.38
CA ARG A 50 -16.85 -19.57 5.97
C ARG A 50 -17.55 -20.50 4.99
N GLN A 51 -18.86 -20.68 5.09
CA GLN A 51 -19.63 -21.56 4.19
C GLN A 51 -19.72 -21.02 2.76
N HIS A 52 -19.56 -19.71 2.57
CA HIS A 52 -19.69 -19.05 1.26
C HIS A 52 -18.37 -18.89 0.48
N ARG A 53 -17.22 -19.31 1.03
CA ARG A 53 -15.90 -19.09 0.38
C ARG A 53 -15.76 -19.76 -0.99
N ASP A 54 -16.37 -20.92 -1.21
CA ASP A 54 -16.24 -21.66 -2.46
C ASP A 54 -17.47 -21.53 -3.38
N ALA A 55 -18.47 -20.74 -2.98
CA ALA A 55 -19.76 -20.63 -3.65
C ALA A 55 -19.97 -19.23 -4.26
N HIS A 56 -19.02 -18.75 -5.06
CA HIS A 56 -19.17 -17.48 -5.77
C HIS A 56 -20.21 -17.59 -6.89
N THR A 57 -21.20 -16.72 -6.85
CA THR A 57 -22.17 -16.57 -7.93
C THR A 57 -21.62 -15.63 -9.02
N PRO A 58 -22.11 -15.71 -10.28
CA PRO A 58 -21.78 -14.74 -11.31
C PRO A 58 -22.05 -13.28 -10.88
N GLU A 59 -23.09 -13.06 -10.09
CA GLU A 59 -23.47 -11.76 -9.54
C GLU A 59 -22.43 -11.25 -8.52
N ASP A 60 -21.89 -12.14 -7.69
CA ASP A 60 -20.80 -11.79 -6.76
C ASP A 60 -19.56 -11.31 -7.52
N LEU A 61 -19.19 -12.02 -8.59
CA LEU A 61 -18.03 -11.67 -9.41
C LEU A 61 -18.24 -10.36 -10.19
N GLN A 62 -19.45 -10.15 -10.70
CA GLN A 62 -19.80 -8.90 -11.36
C GLN A 62 -19.74 -7.72 -10.38
N ARG A 63 -20.24 -7.90 -9.16
CA ARG A 63 -20.17 -6.86 -8.14
C ARG A 63 -18.74 -6.59 -7.67
N ALA A 64 -17.91 -7.62 -7.56
CA ALA A 64 -16.49 -7.45 -7.28
C ALA A 64 -15.78 -6.69 -8.41
N ARG A 65 -16.10 -7.01 -9.66
CA ARG A 65 -15.57 -6.28 -10.83
C ARG A 65 -15.90 -4.79 -10.77
N GLU A 66 -17.12 -4.43 -10.42
CA GLU A 66 -17.55 -3.02 -10.30
C GLU A 66 -16.84 -2.23 -9.19
N CYS A 67 -16.33 -2.92 -8.17
CA CYS A 67 -15.61 -2.28 -7.06
C CYS A 67 -14.21 -1.80 -7.44
N GLY A 68 -13.65 -2.23 -8.57
CA GLY A 68 -12.29 -1.87 -8.99
C GLY A 68 -12.23 -1.01 -10.24
N LYS A 69 -11.09 -0.34 -10.41
CA LYS A 69 -10.69 0.45 -11.57
C LYS A 69 -9.60 -0.34 -12.29
N TRP A 70 -9.94 -0.95 -13.42
CA TRP A 70 -9.06 -1.88 -14.14
C TRP A 70 -8.38 -1.26 -15.38
N GLY A 71 -8.77 -0.02 -15.73
CA GLY A 71 -8.21 0.69 -16.87
C GLY A 71 -8.47 -0.08 -18.18
N PRO A 72 -7.43 -0.33 -19.01
CA PRO A 72 -7.58 -1.07 -20.25
C PRO A 72 -7.54 -2.60 -20.07
N THR A 73 -7.44 -3.10 -18.83
CA THR A 73 -7.27 -4.53 -18.55
C THR A 73 -8.55 -5.13 -18.00
N GLU A 74 -8.77 -6.41 -18.26
CA GLU A 74 -9.86 -7.19 -17.68
C GLU A 74 -9.29 -8.18 -16.67
N PRO A 75 -9.69 -8.12 -15.39
CA PRO A 75 -9.23 -9.07 -14.38
C PRO A 75 -9.74 -10.49 -14.69
N SER A 76 -8.91 -11.50 -14.40
CA SER A 76 -9.31 -12.89 -14.56
C SER A 76 -10.37 -13.30 -13.53
N GLU A 77 -11.13 -14.34 -13.83
CA GLU A 77 -12.14 -14.88 -12.91
C GLU A 77 -11.51 -15.27 -11.55
N LEU A 78 -10.34 -15.94 -11.58
CA LEU A 78 -9.63 -16.32 -10.35
C LEU A 78 -9.26 -15.09 -9.51
N PHE A 79 -8.78 -14.03 -10.16
CA PHE A 79 -8.50 -12.78 -9.45
C PHE A 79 -9.77 -12.18 -8.83
N LEU A 80 -10.90 -12.16 -9.57
CA LEU A 80 -12.16 -11.64 -9.06
C LEU A 80 -12.69 -12.42 -7.86
N LYS A 81 -12.49 -13.75 -7.81
CA LYS A 81 -12.83 -14.57 -6.64
C LYS A 81 -12.02 -14.16 -5.40
N LEU A 82 -10.70 -14.05 -5.56
CA LEU A 82 -9.81 -13.61 -4.48
C LEU A 82 -10.10 -12.16 -4.04
N TYR A 83 -10.37 -11.29 -5.00
CA TYR A 83 -10.70 -9.90 -4.75
C TYR A 83 -12.05 -9.75 -4.04
N HIS A 84 -13.08 -10.49 -4.47
CA HIS A 84 -14.37 -10.58 -3.78
C HIS A 84 -14.20 -10.93 -2.30
N ASP A 85 -13.39 -11.96 -2.01
CA ASP A 85 -13.17 -12.40 -0.63
C ASP A 85 -12.44 -11.35 0.21
N ALA A 86 -11.48 -10.65 -0.38
CA ALA A 86 -10.82 -9.52 0.26
C ALA A 86 -11.82 -8.39 0.57
N LEU A 87 -12.71 -8.05 -0.36
CA LEU A 87 -13.73 -7.02 -0.18
C LEU A 87 -14.75 -7.38 0.91
N CYS A 88 -15.16 -8.63 1.00
CA CYS A 88 -16.10 -9.09 2.04
C CYS A 88 -15.56 -8.89 3.47
N THR A 89 -14.23 -8.80 3.65
CA THR A 89 -13.66 -8.51 4.98
C THR A 89 -13.97 -7.10 5.49
N LEU A 90 -14.32 -6.18 4.59
CA LEU A 90 -14.62 -4.80 4.92
C LEU A 90 -15.98 -4.64 5.61
N ASP A 91 -16.89 -5.60 5.45
CA ASP A 91 -18.18 -5.59 6.14
C ASP A 91 -18.02 -5.67 7.67
N HIS A 92 -16.99 -6.38 8.15
CA HIS A 92 -16.70 -6.46 9.58
C HIS A 92 -15.79 -5.33 10.04
N ASN A 93 -14.81 -4.97 9.24
CA ASN A 93 -13.83 -3.94 9.59
C ASN A 93 -13.23 -3.28 8.35
N VAL A 94 -13.65 -2.05 8.06
CA VAL A 94 -13.11 -1.26 6.94
C VAL A 94 -11.60 -0.98 7.09
N ALA A 95 -11.06 -0.95 8.31
CA ALA A 95 -9.62 -0.78 8.50
C ALA A 95 -8.79 -1.96 7.95
N SER A 96 -9.42 -3.12 7.71
CA SER A 96 -8.77 -4.28 7.08
C SER A 96 -8.35 -4.03 5.64
N ALA A 97 -8.89 -3.00 4.98
CA ALA A 97 -8.46 -2.59 3.65
C ALA A 97 -6.96 -2.26 3.62
N MET A 98 -6.37 -1.82 4.74
CA MET A 98 -4.99 -1.31 4.87
C MET A 98 -4.64 -0.11 3.97
N VAL A 99 -5.55 0.26 3.08
CA VAL A 99 -5.62 1.44 2.22
C VAL A 99 -7.05 1.98 2.25
N SER A 100 -7.30 3.15 1.68
CA SER A 100 -8.68 3.57 1.41
C SER A 100 -9.38 2.55 0.50
N PRO A 101 -10.62 2.10 0.79
CA PRO A 101 -11.31 1.08 -0.01
C PRO A 101 -11.32 1.32 -1.53
N PRO A 102 -11.47 2.56 -2.05
CA PRO A 102 -11.34 2.84 -3.49
C PRO A 102 -9.99 2.52 -4.14
N LEU A 103 -8.96 2.25 -3.32
CA LEU A 103 -7.61 1.91 -3.78
C LEU A 103 -7.35 0.40 -3.76
N MET A 104 -8.25 -0.43 -3.23
CA MET A 104 -8.05 -1.89 -3.17
C MET A 104 -8.09 -2.55 -4.55
N GLY A 105 -8.86 -2.00 -5.48
CA GLY A 105 -8.92 -2.45 -6.87
C GLY A 105 -8.47 -1.32 -7.80
N THR A 106 -7.17 -1.13 -7.95
CA THR A 106 -6.62 -0.15 -8.89
C THR A 106 -5.61 -0.80 -9.81
N TYR A 107 -5.47 -0.23 -11.01
CA TYR A 107 -4.47 -0.64 -11.98
C TYR A 107 -3.30 0.33 -12.00
N GLY A 108 -2.13 -0.18 -12.40
CA GLY A 108 -0.91 0.61 -12.52
C GLY A 108 0.23 -0.26 -13.03
N THR A 109 1.41 0.35 -13.16
CA THR A 109 2.63 -0.36 -13.53
C THR A 109 3.54 -0.44 -12.32
N ILE A 110 4.00 -1.63 -12.00
CA ILE A 110 5.08 -1.84 -11.03
C ILE A 110 6.38 -1.92 -11.84
N PRO A 111 7.22 -0.87 -11.86
CA PRO A 111 8.38 -0.81 -12.74
C PRO A 111 9.47 -1.82 -12.36
N LEU A 112 9.49 -2.28 -11.11
CA LEU A 112 10.43 -3.28 -10.61
C LEU A 112 9.79 -4.07 -9.46
N SER A 113 9.81 -5.39 -9.58
CA SER A 113 9.44 -6.33 -8.51
C SER A 113 10.64 -7.21 -8.20
N VAL A 114 11.02 -7.32 -6.93
CA VAL A 114 12.12 -8.19 -6.47
C VAL A 114 11.52 -9.29 -5.61
N ILE A 115 11.70 -10.55 -6.04
CA ILE A 115 11.25 -11.74 -5.30
C ILE A 115 12.51 -12.52 -4.90
N SER A 116 12.86 -12.50 -3.62
CA SER A 116 14.00 -13.25 -3.07
C SER A 116 13.88 -13.38 -1.54
N VAL A 117 14.88 -13.98 -0.90
CA VAL A 117 15.01 -14.02 0.56
C VAL A 117 15.38 -12.64 1.13
N VAL A 118 14.97 -12.37 2.37
CA VAL A 118 15.18 -11.08 3.04
C VAL A 118 16.65 -10.59 2.97
N PRO A 119 17.69 -11.40 3.22
CA PRO A 119 19.08 -10.94 3.13
C PRO A 119 19.47 -10.42 1.74
N ASP A 120 18.96 -11.04 0.68
CA ASP A 120 19.28 -10.68 -0.70
C ASP A 120 18.55 -9.40 -1.12
N ILE A 121 17.28 -9.28 -0.75
CA ILE A 121 16.50 -8.04 -0.94
C ILE A 121 17.20 -6.87 -0.24
N MET A 122 17.62 -7.05 1.02
CA MET A 122 18.23 -5.99 1.82
C MET A 122 19.63 -5.62 1.33
N ARG A 123 20.40 -6.60 0.82
CA ARG A 123 21.69 -6.34 0.16
C ARG A 123 21.49 -5.55 -1.14
N HIS A 124 20.50 -5.91 -1.95
CA HIS A 124 20.15 -5.17 -3.16
C HIS A 124 19.76 -3.71 -2.82
N MET A 125 18.83 -3.52 -1.87
CA MET A 125 18.43 -2.19 -1.41
C MET A 125 19.61 -1.38 -0.86
N SER A 126 20.53 -2.01 -0.12
CA SER A 126 21.74 -1.34 0.40
C SER A 126 22.64 -0.82 -0.72
N ASN A 127 22.81 -1.59 -1.79
CA ASN A 127 23.57 -1.14 -2.96
C ASN A 127 22.91 0.07 -3.64
N LEU A 128 21.57 0.11 -3.71
CA LEU A 128 20.84 1.27 -4.23
C LEU A 128 21.04 2.50 -3.35
N ILE A 129 20.96 2.34 -2.03
CA ILE A 129 21.14 3.44 -1.06
C ILE A 129 22.54 4.05 -1.20
N VAL A 130 23.61 3.25 -1.25
CA VAL A 130 24.98 3.76 -1.39
C VAL A 130 25.20 4.51 -2.71
N ARG A 131 24.50 4.08 -3.78
CA ARG A 131 24.58 4.69 -5.10
C ARG A 131 23.69 5.91 -5.27
N ALA A 132 22.76 6.18 -4.34
CA ALA A 132 21.91 7.35 -4.43
C ALA A 132 22.76 8.63 -4.46
N ASP A 133 22.36 9.57 -5.30
CA ASP A 133 23.04 10.86 -5.44
C ASP A 133 22.26 12.01 -4.81
N LYS A 134 20.92 11.91 -4.75
CA LYS A 134 20.05 13.00 -4.28
C LYS A 134 19.35 12.67 -2.97
N GLU A 135 18.45 11.68 -2.98
CA GLU A 135 17.58 11.40 -1.84
C GLU A 135 17.31 9.91 -1.71
N VAL A 136 17.14 9.47 -0.46
CA VAL A 136 16.62 8.15 -0.10
C VAL A 136 15.46 8.37 0.88
N ILE A 137 14.24 8.02 0.46
CA ILE A 137 13.07 8.01 1.33
C ILE A 137 12.84 6.57 1.78
N LEU A 138 13.00 6.31 3.07
CA LEU A 138 12.77 5.00 3.68
C LEU A 138 11.46 5.00 4.45
N ALA A 139 10.43 4.35 3.91
CA ALA A 139 9.16 4.12 4.59
C ALA A 139 9.09 2.66 5.05
N THR A 140 8.94 2.43 6.36
CA THR A 140 8.83 1.10 6.94
C THR A 140 7.86 1.09 8.10
N ASN A 141 7.15 -0.04 8.27
CA ASN A 141 6.18 -0.23 9.36
C ASN A 141 6.84 -0.63 10.69
N TYR A 142 8.00 -1.29 10.67
CA TYR A 142 8.78 -1.60 11.87
C TYR A 142 10.27 -1.75 11.58
N TRP A 143 11.11 -1.41 12.55
CA TRP A 143 12.56 -1.55 12.46
C TRP A 143 13.10 -2.43 13.58
N GLN A 144 13.54 -3.63 13.25
CA GLN A 144 14.05 -4.60 14.22
C GLN A 144 15.54 -4.90 13.99
N ASN A 145 16.31 -5.00 15.07
CA ASN A 145 17.71 -5.36 15.00
C ASN A 145 17.88 -6.77 14.41
N SER A 146 18.59 -6.86 13.28
CA SER A 146 18.79 -8.08 12.51
C SER A 146 19.94 -7.88 11.52
N VAL A 147 20.32 -8.94 10.80
CA VAL A 147 21.28 -8.83 9.68
C VAL A 147 20.74 -7.88 8.59
N ALA A 148 19.43 -7.91 8.34
CA ALA A 148 18.76 -7.03 7.39
C ALA A 148 18.89 -5.54 7.75
N SER A 149 18.60 -5.16 9.00
CA SER A 149 18.70 -3.75 9.42
C SER A 149 20.15 -3.26 9.46
N LYS A 150 21.12 -4.15 9.71
CA LYS A 150 22.56 -3.81 9.60
C LYS A 150 22.96 -3.43 8.18
N TYR A 151 22.47 -4.14 7.15
CA TYR A 151 22.73 -3.80 5.75
C TYR A 151 22.29 -2.36 5.43
N ILE A 152 21.02 -2.04 5.70
CA ILE A 152 20.45 -0.72 5.43
C ILE A 152 21.12 0.37 6.28
N THR A 153 21.38 0.11 7.56
CA THR A 153 22.08 1.06 8.45
C THR A 153 23.48 1.40 7.92
N ASN A 154 24.25 0.39 7.51
CA ASN A 154 25.59 0.60 7.00
C ASN A 154 25.58 1.34 5.67
N ALA A 155 24.61 1.05 4.80
CA ALA A 155 24.43 1.75 3.54
C ALA A 155 24.13 3.24 3.73
N MET A 156 23.24 3.60 4.66
CA MET A 156 22.94 5.00 4.99
C MET A 156 24.16 5.73 5.56
N LYS A 157 24.95 5.08 6.42
CA LYS A 157 26.21 5.64 6.94
C LYS A 157 27.21 5.91 5.81
N GLU A 158 27.31 5.00 4.85
CA GLU A 158 28.22 5.17 3.72
C GLU A 158 27.76 6.27 2.76
N LEU A 159 26.46 6.32 2.44
CA LEU A 159 25.87 7.43 1.69
C LEU A 159 26.16 8.77 2.35
N SER A 160 26.01 8.88 3.67
CA SER A 160 26.32 10.10 4.43
C SER A 160 27.79 10.51 4.30
N ARG A 161 28.73 9.56 4.32
CA ARG A 161 30.17 9.84 4.10
C ARG A 161 30.44 10.32 2.68
N LYS A 162 29.82 9.70 1.67
CA LYS A 162 29.93 10.12 0.26
C LYS A 162 29.43 11.56 0.09
N GLY A 163 28.24 11.87 0.61
CA GLY A 163 27.66 13.21 0.53
C GLY A 163 28.56 14.29 1.14
N ARG A 164 29.22 14.01 2.27
CA ARG A 164 30.20 14.95 2.87
C ARG A 164 31.40 15.21 1.97
N ARG A 165 31.99 14.15 1.39
CA ARG A 165 33.16 14.29 0.48
C ARG A 165 32.83 15.14 -0.74
N THR A 166 31.65 14.93 -1.34
CA THR A 166 31.20 15.71 -2.51
C THR A 166 30.87 17.16 -2.12
N GLY A 167 30.28 17.39 -0.94
CA GLY A 167 30.04 18.73 -0.41
C GLY A 167 31.33 19.52 -0.16
N ASP A 168 32.34 18.88 0.44
CA ASP A 168 33.65 19.49 0.71
C ASP A 168 34.40 19.83 -0.61
N GLN A 169 34.30 18.98 -1.63
CA GLN A 169 34.87 19.23 -2.96
C GLN A 169 34.18 20.40 -3.68
N ASN A 170 32.85 20.45 -3.69
CA ASN A 170 32.09 21.54 -4.30
C ASN A 170 32.33 22.89 -3.60
N HIS A 171 32.54 22.90 -2.29
CA HIS A 171 32.94 24.11 -1.55
C HIS A 171 34.38 24.56 -1.84
N HIS A 172 35.26 23.65 -2.27
CA HIS A 172 36.63 23.97 -2.67
C HIS A 172 36.69 24.52 -4.10
N GLU A 173 35.92 23.95 -5.03
CA GLU A 173 35.82 24.44 -6.42
C GLU A 173 35.09 25.79 -6.52
N ALA A 174 34.11 26.07 -5.66
CA ALA A 174 33.43 27.37 -5.61
C ALA A 174 34.25 28.50 -4.95
N ARG A 175 35.49 28.23 -4.54
CA ARG A 175 36.42 29.18 -3.89
C ARG A 175 37.65 29.52 -4.75
N ILE A 176 37.65 29.14 -6.03
CA ILE A 176 38.70 29.49 -7.01
C ILE A 176 38.13 30.47 -8.03
#